data_AF-A0ABD0BSC8-F1
#
_entry.id   AF-A0ABD0BSC8-F1
#
_cell.length_a   1.000
_cell.length_b   1.000
_cell.length_c   1.000
_cell.angle_alpha   90.00
_cell.angle_beta   90.00
_cell.angle_gamma   90.00
#
_symmetry.space_group_name_H-M   'P 1'
#
loop_
_entity.id
_entity.type
_entity.pdbx_description
1 polymer ?
#
loop_
_entity_poly.entity_id
_entity_poly.type
_entity_poly.pdbx_seq_one_letter_code
_entity_poly.pdbx_strand_id
1 'polypeptide(L)'
;MADYITATGFDKPTLPEMVQEIGDAMETVVGPINREADSTTGQWIGIEAEQNAIHFETEEELWASRFLASAEGFALDALGDWMGGITRHGKTTTKVNAVIYGSESRLVPAGSLASFGNYQFRLTADYTISRSTLLDGEVRVSNNTQTSYTVRVAGVDHTYTKVAGDTVNTIATGLAAVVDSTSQYSATANGSVIRLTSENLIEGYAVSLSAGLAWQLIGSPAIFEATEAGPIVVPVGGLNNPVSAITGWTGVNNLVQGATGSDRESDTDYRQRLYQSRASSGGAATIPAIETRLITEVSGVTLAKVIENDTMATVDSIPPKAIHTIVSGGLEQDIADAIWKYKGAGIATYGSIAITVYDRYERPHLVNFSRPTEVDIYVKIDVVLLDTEEPLPAAVVDAIKQGVVAYGATLGLGDDVITQRIYGYIYANTTGIGKMTITVSTDGTTFVENNISVAENSFASFSAANVEVTGV
;
A
#
# COMPACT_ATOMS: atom_id res chain seq x y z
N MET A 1 41.70 -26.00 8.35
CA MET A 1 40.28 -25.96 7.96
C MET A 1 39.96 -27.33 7.40
N ALA A 2 38.74 -27.85 7.55
CA ALA A 2 38.33 -28.99 6.75
C ALA A 2 38.56 -28.64 5.27
N ASP A 3 39.08 -29.57 4.46
CA ASP A 3 39.50 -29.30 3.07
C ASP A 3 38.36 -28.72 2.20
N TYR A 4 37.11 -28.87 2.63
CA TYR A 4 35.89 -28.42 1.95
C TYR A 4 35.50 -26.95 2.21
N ILE A 5 36.19 -26.22 3.11
CA ILE A 5 35.97 -24.77 3.30
C ILE A 5 37.17 -24.01 2.74
N THR A 6 36.97 -23.38 1.59
CA THR A 6 38.00 -22.65 0.85
C THR A 6 37.81 -21.14 0.97
N ALA A 7 38.77 -20.37 0.44
CA ALA A 7 38.66 -18.90 0.38
C ALA A 7 37.50 -18.42 -0.51
N THR A 8 36.99 -19.28 -1.41
CA THR A 8 35.89 -19.00 -2.32
C THR A 8 34.52 -19.45 -1.78
N GLY A 9 34.47 -20.29 -0.73
CA GLY A 9 33.22 -20.75 -0.14
C GLY A 9 33.28 -22.21 0.35
N PHE A 10 32.11 -22.81 0.47
CA PHE A 10 31.96 -24.25 0.71
C PHE A 10 32.07 -24.98 -0.63
N ASP A 11 33.01 -25.92 -0.72
CA ASP A 11 33.28 -26.70 -1.92
C ASP A 11 32.88 -28.16 -1.65
N LYS A 12 31.74 -28.58 -2.20
CA LYS A 12 31.24 -29.94 -1.99
C LYS A 12 31.89 -30.91 -3.00
N PRO A 13 32.30 -32.10 -2.56
CA PRO A 13 32.74 -33.14 -3.48
C PRO A 13 31.59 -33.59 -4.37
N THR A 14 31.88 -33.96 -5.61
CA THR A 14 30.90 -34.59 -6.50
C THR A 14 30.70 -36.06 -6.14
N LEU A 15 29.54 -36.65 -6.46
CA LEU A 15 29.27 -38.06 -6.19
C LEU A 15 30.37 -39.01 -6.73
N PRO A 16 30.91 -38.82 -7.95
CA PRO A 16 32.03 -39.65 -8.43
C PRO A 16 33.31 -39.52 -7.59
N GLU A 17 33.61 -38.34 -7.09
CA GLU A 17 34.77 -38.11 -6.20
C GLU A 17 34.56 -38.80 -4.86
N MET A 18 33.35 -38.76 -4.30
CA MET A 18 33.02 -39.49 -3.07
C MET A 18 33.14 -41.01 -3.24
N VAL A 19 32.66 -41.55 -4.37
CA VAL A 19 32.80 -42.97 -4.69
C VAL A 19 34.27 -43.39 -4.78
N GLN A 20 35.11 -42.54 -5.39
CA GLN A 20 36.56 -42.77 -5.45
C GLN A 20 37.19 -42.73 -4.05
N GLU A 21 36.91 -41.70 -3.26
CA GLU A 21 37.48 -41.49 -1.93
C GLU A 21 37.11 -42.62 -0.96
N ILE A 22 35.84 -43.03 -0.93
CA ILE A 22 35.36 -44.14 -0.10
C ILE A 22 35.98 -45.46 -0.56
N GLY A 23 36.07 -45.68 -1.89
CA GLY A 23 36.72 -46.85 -2.45
C GLY A 23 38.20 -46.95 -2.07
N ASP A 24 38.94 -45.84 -2.15
CA ASP A 24 40.36 -45.76 -1.79
C ASP A 24 40.58 -45.97 -0.28
N ALA A 25 39.73 -45.37 0.55
CA ALA A 25 39.76 -45.58 1.99
C ALA A 25 39.46 -47.04 2.36
N MET A 26 38.48 -47.66 1.71
CA MET A 26 38.13 -49.06 1.93
C MET A 26 39.26 -50.00 1.49
N GLU A 27 39.81 -49.82 0.30
CA GLU A 27 40.93 -50.63 -0.21
C GLU A 27 42.18 -50.52 0.67
N THR A 28 42.43 -49.35 1.26
CA THR A 28 43.52 -49.15 2.23
C THR A 28 43.36 -50.04 3.47
N VAL A 29 42.13 -50.28 3.93
CA VAL A 29 41.83 -51.04 5.15
C VAL A 29 41.71 -52.53 4.89
N VAL A 30 40.99 -52.93 3.83
CA VAL A 30 40.65 -54.34 3.57
C VAL A 30 41.51 -55.00 2.49
N GLY A 31 42.34 -54.23 1.78
CA GLY A 31 43.10 -54.71 0.62
C GLY A 31 42.27 -54.66 -0.67
N PRO A 32 42.70 -55.35 -1.75
CA PRO A 32 42.10 -55.23 -3.07
C PRO A 32 40.60 -55.59 -3.05
N ILE A 33 39.76 -54.67 -3.51
CA ILE A 33 38.31 -54.83 -3.58
C ILE A 33 37.81 -54.76 -5.02
N ASN A 34 36.72 -55.47 -5.31
CA ASN A 34 36.00 -55.28 -6.57
C ASN A 34 35.15 -54.00 -6.46
N ARG A 35 35.42 -53.02 -7.32
CA ARG A 35 34.73 -51.72 -7.35
C ARG A 35 33.68 -51.62 -8.46
N GLU A 36 33.48 -52.70 -9.24
CA GLU A 36 32.49 -52.71 -10.30
C GLU A 36 31.09 -52.47 -9.73
N ALA A 37 30.27 -51.72 -10.47
CA ALA A 37 28.95 -51.29 -10.02
C ALA A 37 27.99 -52.47 -9.77
N ASP A 38 28.24 -53.64 -10.35
CA ASP A 38 27.44 -54.87 -10.15
C ASP A 38 27.90 -55.70 -8.95
N SER A 39 29.04 -55.39 -8.36
CA SER A 39 29.60 -56.10 -7.22
C SER A 39 28.93 -55.68 -5.91
N THR A 40 28.85 -56.58 -4.93
CA THR A 40 28.29 -56.26 -3.60
C THR A 40 29.04 -55.11 -2.92
N THR A 41 30.36 -55.06 -3.08
CA THR A 41 31.20 -53.99 -2.53
C THR A 41 30.99 -52.67 -3.28
N GLY A 42 30.90 -52.68 -4.61
CA GLY A 42 30.58 -51.48 -5.40
C GLY A 42 29.20 -50.90 -5.10
N GLN A 43 28.19 -51.76 -4.92
CA GLN A 43 26.85 -51.35 -4.47
C GLN A 43 26.89 -50.72 -3.07
N TRP A 44 27.67 -51.27 -2.14
CA TRP A 44 27.82 -50.71 -0.79
C TRP A 44 28.51 -49.35 -0.79
N ILE A 45 29.60 -49.19 -1.56
CA ILE A 45 30.28 -47.90 -1.76
C ILE A 45 29.31 -46.87 -2.36
N GLY A 46 28.48 -47.27 -3.33
CA GLY A 46 27.47 -46.41 -3.93
C GLY A 46 26.44 -45.91 -2.92
N ILE A 47 25.91 -46.78 -2.06
CA ILE A 47 24.96 -46.40 -1.00
C ILE A 47 25.59 -45.41 -0.02
N GLU A 48 26.83 -45.69 0.43
CA GLU A 48 27.53 -44.80 1.36
C GLU A 48 27.84 -43.44 0.74
N ALA A 49 28.28 -43.42 -0.53
CA ALA A 49 28.53 -42.19 -1.27
C ALA A 49 27.25 -41.36 -1.46
N GLU A 50 26.11 -42.00 -1.71
CA GLU A 50 24.82 -41.34 -1.79
C GLU A 50 24.39 -40.73 -0.45
N GLN A 51 24.58 -41.44 0.67
CA GLN A 51 24.31 -40.90 2.00
C GLN A 51 25.24 -39.71 2.33
N ASN A 52 26.53 -39.81 1.98
CA ASN A 52 27.47 -38.70 2.17
C ASN A 52 27.13 -37.50 1.28
N ALA A 53 26.65 -37.72 0.05
CA ALA A 53 26.18 -36.64 -0.81
C ALA A 53 25.03 -35.87 -0.15
N ILE A 54 24.04 -36.57 0.43
CA ILE A 54 22.94 -35.95 1.18
C ILE A 54 23.46 -35.14 2.39
N HIS A 55 24.44 -35.67 3.13
CA HIS A 55 25.06 -34.94 4.24
C HIS A 55 25.75 -33.67 3.77
N PHE A 56 26.57 -33.74 2.71
CA PHE A 56 27.26 -32.57 2.17
C PHE A 56 26.29 -31.53 1.59
N GLU A 57 25.19 -31.95 0.98
CA GLU A 57 24.10 -31.04 0.57
C GLU A 57 23.47 -30.33 1.76
N THR A 58 23.21 -31.07 2.85
CA THR A 58 22.69 -30.49 4.10
C THR A 58 23.68 -29.51 4.74
N GLU A 59 24.98 -29.82 4.70
CA GLU A 59 26.04 -28.95 5.20
C GLU A 59 26.19 -27.68 4.35
N GLU A 60 26.06 -27.79 3.02
CA GLU A 60 26.04 -26.66 2.10
C GLU A 60 24.85 -25.74 2.40
N GLU A 61 23.65 -26.30 2.59
CA GLU A 61 22.47 -25.53 3.00
C GLU A 61 22.67 -24.84 4.36
N LEU A 62 23.24 -25.54 5.35
CA LEU A 62 23.54 -24.97 6.67
C LEU A 62 24.59 -23.86 6.60
N TRP A 63 25.58 -23.99 5.72
CA TRP A 63 26.55 -22.93 5.48
C TRP A 63 25.88 -21.71 4.83
N ALA A 64 25.09 -21.94 3.77
CA ALA A 64 24.37 -20.90 3.04
C ALA A 64 23.31 -20.18 3.91
N SER A 65 22.69 -20.88 4.86
CA SER A 65 21.66 -20.34 5.75
C SER A 65 22.17 -19.24 6.69
N ARG A 66 23.49 -19.08 6.81
CA ARG A 66 24.15 -18.07 7.66
C ARG A 66 24.32 -16.73 6.96
N PHE A 67 24.18 -16.69 5.65
CA PHE A 67 24.39 -15.48 4.86
C PHE A 67 23.06 -14.90 4.42
N LEU A 68 22.88 -13.59 4.64
CA LEU A 68 21.64 -12.90 4.30
C LEU A 68 21.26 -13.07 2.80
N ALA A 69 22.25 -13.16 1.92
CA ALA A 69 22.04 -13.29 0.48
C ALA A 69 21.37 -14.62 0.07
N SER A 70 21.66 -15.71 0.80
CA SER A 70 21.26 -17.08 0.46
C SER A 70 20.34 -17.74 1.49
N ALA A 71 20.19 -17.16 2.68
CA ALA A 71 19.32 -17.70 3.71
C ALA A 71 17.85 -17.60 3.28
N GLU A 72 17.09 -18.65 3.56
CA GLU A 72 15.65 -18.76 3.26
C GLU A 72 14.87 -19.26 4.49
N GLY A 73 13.56 -19.05 4.47
CA GLY A 73 12.63 -19.51 5.49
C GLY A 73 13.01 -19.09 6.90
N PHE A 74 13.06 -20.06 7.82
CA PHE A 74 13.34 -19.83 9.24
C PHE A 74 14.75 -19.27 9.48
N ALA A 75 15.75 -19.67 8.67
CA ALA A 75 17.10 -19.17 8.83
C ALA A 75 17.18 -17.66 8.55
N LEU A 76 16.46 -17.19 7.52
CA LEU A 76 16.34 -15.77 7.22
C LEU A 76 15.61 -15.02 8.36
N ASP A 77 14.54 -15.60 8.90
CA ASP A 77 13.79 -15.02 10.03
C ASP A 77 14.67 -14.92 11.29
N ALA A 78 15.48 -15.93 11.59
CA ALA A 78 16.44 -15.92 12.69
C ALA A 78 17.56 -14.88 12.50
N LEU A 79 18.04 -14.71 11.26
CA LEU A 79 19.00 -13.65 10.94
C LEU A 79 18.39 -12.25 11.17
N GLY A 80 17.14 -12.03 10.75
CA GLY A 80 16.47 -10.75 10.98
C GLY A 80 16.23 -10.43 12.45
N ASP A 81 15.91 -11.42 13.28
CA ASP A 81 15.83 -11.27 14.74
C ASP A 81 17.19 -10.91 15.34
N TRP A 82 18.26 -11.63 14.97
CA TRP A 82 19.63 -11.33 15.41
C TRP A 82 20.11 -9.93 14.98
N MET A 83 19.66 -9.45 13.83
CA MET A 83 20.06 -8.16 13.24
C MET A 83 19.37 -6.94 13.86
N GLY A 84 18.53 -7.10 14.88
CA GLY A 84 17.85 -5.99 15.55
C GLY A 84 16.36 -6.20 15.78
N GLY A 85 15.89 -7.45 15.86
CA GLY A 85 14.49 -7.79 16.11
C GLY A 85 13.57 -7.49 14.92
N ILE A 86 14.12 -7.44 13.71
CA ILE A 86 13.34 -7.10 12.51
C ILE A 86 12.63 -8.37 12.06
N THR A 87 11.41 -8.56 12.52
CA THR A 87 10.61 -9.73 12.18
C THR A 87 9.92 -9.53 10.83
N ARG A 88 9.67 -10.65 10.15
CA ARG A 88 8.94 -10.69 8.88
C ARG A 88 7.51 -10.18 9.07
N HIS A 89 7.02 -9.39 8.14
CA HIS A 89 5.62 -8.97 8.18
C HIS A 89 4.71 -10.18 7.98
N GLY A 90 3.84 -10.40 8.98
CA GLY A 90 2.79 -11.41 8.90
C GLY A 90 1.73 -11.05 7.86
N LYS A 91 0.74 -11.93 7.71
CA LYS A 91 -0.46 -11.59 6.95
C LYS A 91 -1.16 -10.43 7.66
N THR A 92 -1.48 -9.38 6.92
CA THR A 92 -2.22 -8.23 7.45
C THR A 92 -3.64 -8.25 6.89
N THR A 93 -4.59 -7.83 7.71
CA THR A 93 -6.00 -7.71 7.35
C THR A 93 -6.23 -6.36 6.69
N THR A 94 -7.13 -6.31 5.70
CA THR A 94 -7.58 -5.03 5.14
C THR A 94 -8.34 -4.25 6.21
N LYS A 95 -7.96 -2.98 6.43
CA LYS A 95 -8.69 -2.04 7.28
C LYS A 95 -9.39 -1.00 6.42
N VAL A 96 -10.59 -0.57 6.81
CA VAL A 96 -11.39 0.40 6.06
C VAL A 96 -11.92 1.46 7.01
N ASN A 97 -11.64 2.73 6.71
CA ASN A 97 -12.33 3.85 7.33
C ASN A 97 -13.70 4.00 6.68
N ALA A 98 -14.76 3.75 7.45
CA ALA A 98 -16.12 3.82 6.98
C ALA A 98 -16.96 4.77 7.83
N VAL A 99 -18.12 5.14 7.30
CA VAL A 99 -19.15 5.92 7.96
C VAL A 99 -20.27 4.96 8.35
N ILE A 100 -20.65 4.96 9.62
CA ILE A 100 -21.85 4.27 10.10
C ILE A 100 -23.01 5.25 10.17
N TYR A 101 -24.11 4.94 9.48
CA TYR A 101 -25.31 5.77 9.45
C TYR A 101 -26.39 5.26 10.37
N GLY A 102 -27.10 6.16 11.05
CA GLY A 102 -28.17 5.73 11.93
C GLY A 102 -28.80 6.82 12.78
N SER A 103 -29.52 6.38 13.81
CA SER A 103 -30.12 7.25 14.82
C SER A 103 -29.06 7.83 15.77
N GLU A 104 -29.26 9.08 16.19
CA GLU A 104 -28.38 9.77 17.12
C GLU A 104 -28.23 9.03 18.47
N SER A 105 -27.03 9.11 19.05
CA SER A 105 -26.64 8.48 20.32
C SER A 105 -26.73 6.95 20.31
N ARG A 106 -26.78 6.32 19.13
CA ARG A 106 -26.79 4.86 19.03
C ARG A 106 -25.38 4.29 19.09
N LEU A 107 -25.14 3.43 20.08
CA LEU A 107 -23.94 2.61 20.17
C LEU A 107 -24.00 1.44 19.16
N VAL A 108 -22.99 1.35 18.32
CA VAL A 108 -22.67 0.18 17.49
C VAL A 108 -21.47 -0.52 18.16
N PRO A 109 -21.67 -1.69 18.76
CA PRO A 109 -20.61 -2.36 19.51
C PRO A 109 -19.51 -2.91 18.61
N ALA A 110 -18.31 -3.03 19.17
CA ALA A 110 -17.19 -3.73 18.61
C ALA A 110 -17.62 -5.15 18.23
N GLY A 111 -17.18 -5.60 17.07
CA GLY A 111 -17.58 -6.90 16.53
C GLY A 111 -18.80 -6.90 15.62
N SER A 112 -19.47 -5.77 15.45
CA SER A 112 -20.54 -5.63 14.44
C SER A 112 -19.97 -5.83 13.03
N LEU A 113 -20.75 -6.46 12.15
CA LEU A 113 -20.31 -6.89 10.84
C LEU A 113 -20.92 -6.04 9.72
N ALA A 114 -20.11 -5.71 8.73
CA ALA A 114 -20.48 -5.18 7.42
C ALA A 114 -19.89 -6.06 6.31
N SER A 115 -20.45 -6.04 5.11
CA SER A 115 -19.99 -6.87 4.00
C SER A 115 -19.68 -6.05 2.76
N PHE A 116 -18.67 -6.51 2.01
CA PHE A 116 -18.37 -6.08 0.65
C PHE A 116 -18.16 -7.33 -0.22
N GLY A 117 -19.04 -7.52 -1.21
CA GLY A 117 -19.05 -8.75 -2.00
C GLY A 117 -19.22 -9.99 -1.12
N ASN A 118 -18.25 -10.91 -1.17
CA ASN A 118 -18.23 -12.12 -0.34
C ASN A 118 -17.46 -11.95 0.97
N TYR A 119 -16.79 -10.81 1.18
CA TYR A 119 -15.94 -10.57 2.34
C TYR A 119 -16.73 -9.89 3.47
N GLN A 120 -16.39 -10.26 4.70
CA GLN A 120 -16.97 -9.67 5.91
C GLN A 120 -15.93 -8.85 6.67
N PHE A 121 -16.37 -7.69 7.13
CA PHE A 121 -15.57 -6.74 7.89
C PHE A 121 -16.20 -6.54 9.26
N ARG A 122 -15.36 -6.52 10.28
CA ARG A 122 -15.72 -6.44 11.69
C ARG A 122 -15.28 -5.10 12.26
N LEU A 123 -16.14 -4.49 13.06
CA LEU A 123 -15.82 -3.28 13.81
C LEU A 123 -14.75 -3.54 14.88
N THR A 124 -13.71 -2.69 14.92
CA THR A 124 -12.56 -2.84 15.82
C THR A 124 -12.85 -2.35 17.25
N ALA A 125 -13.69 -1.33 17.39
CA ALA A 125 -14.05 -0.70 18.66
C ALA A 125 -15.55 -0.36 18.71
N ASP A 126 -16.01 0.07 19.88
CA ASP A 126 -17.36 0.59 20.07
C ASP A 126 -17.44 2.01 19.50
N TYR A 127 -18.39 2.27 18.59
CA TYR A 127 -18.62 3.61 18.06
C TYR A 127 -20.04 4.07 18.35
N THR A 128 -20.20 5.36 18.69
CA THR A 128 -21.50 5.97 18.90
C THR A 128 -21.81 6.92 17.75
N ILE A 129 -22.96 6.71 17.11
CA ILE A 129 -23.46 7.59 16.06
C ILE A 129 -23.86 8.92 16.70
N SER A 130 -23.13 9.99 16.40
CA SER A 130 -23.29 11.28 17.05
C SER A 130 -23.02 12.44 16.09
N ARG A 131 -23.72 13.55 16.32
CA ARG A 131 -23.51 14.82 15.62
C ARG A 131 -22.24 15.54 16.08
N SER A 132 -21.66 15.13 17.20
CA SER A 132 -20.38 15.66 17.69
C SER A 132 -19.18 15.24 16.83
N THR A 133 -19.34 14.18 16.05
CA THR A 133 -18.33 13.57 15.18
C THR A 133 -18.99 13.21 13.85
N LEU A 134 -19.63 14.18 13.21
CA LEU A 134 -20.33 13.98 11.95
C LEU A 134 -19.31 13.92 10.81
N LEU A 135 -19.24 12.81 10.09
CA LEU A 135 -18.39 12.68 8.92
C LEU A 135 -19.16 12.91 7.62
N ASP A 136 -20.34 12.31 7.50
CA ASP A 136 -21.28 12.49 6.38
C ASP A 136 -22.71 12.50 6.93
N GLY A 137 -23.56 13.42 6.48
CA GLY A 137 -24.92 13.54 6.97
C GLY A 137 -25.84 14.31 6.05
N GLU A 138 -27.13 14.10 6.21
CA GLU A 138 -28.18 14.79 5.45
C GLU A 138 -29.07 15.61 6.38
N VAL A 139 -29.26 16.88 6.01
CA VAL A 139 -30.11 17.85 6.71
C VAL A 139 -31.21 18.30 5.78
N ARG A 140 -32.46 18.23 6.24
CA ARG A 140 -33.63 18.69 5.49
C ARG A 140 -34.15 20.02 6.03
N VAL A 141 -34.39 20.97 5.13
CA VAL A 141 -35.13 22.20 5.43
C VAL A 141 -36.62 21.85 5.58
N SER A 142 -37.12 21.90 6.80
CA SER A 142 -38.45 21.38 7.16
C SER A 142 -39.57 22.41 7.01
N ASN A 143 -39.25 23.68 7.13
CA ASN A 143 -40.19 24.78 6.91
C ASN A 143 -39.46 26.01 6.37
N ASN A 144 -40.22 26.97 5.86
CA ASN A 144 -39.73 28.27 5.44
C ASN A 144 -40.19 29.38 6.40
N THR A 145 -40.59 29.07 7.63
CA THR A 145 -41.21 30.06 8.54
C THR A 145 -40.20 30.90 9.29
N GLN A 146 -38.95 30.46 9.37
CA GLN A 146 -37.90 31.20 10.07
C GLN A 146 -37.31 32.34 9.24
N THR A 147 -36.87 33.38 9.94
CA THR A 147 -36.15 34.54 9.36
C THR A 147 -34.72 34.17 8.94
N SER A 148 -34.10 33.21 9.61
CA SER A 148 -32.75 32.75 9.34
C SER A 148 -32.58 31.28 9.66
N TYR A 149 -31.72 30.60 8.89
CA TYR A 149 -31.35 29.20 9.08
C TYR A 149 -29.84 29.14 9.27
N THR A 150 -29.43 28.68 10.45
CA THR A 150 -28.03 28.52 10.83
C THR A 150 -27.65 27.04 10.94
N VAL A 151 -26.54 26.67 10.33
CA VAL A 151 -25.80 25.42 10.55
C VAL A 151 -24.49 25.80 11.21
N ARG A 152 -24.23 25.25 12.40
CA ARG A 152 -23.01 25.52 13.13
C ARG A 152 -22.06 24.34 12.98
N VAL A 153 -20.91 24.56 12.37
CA VAL A 153 -19.90 23.54 12.05
C VAL A 153 -18.63 23.86 12.82
N ALA A 154 -18.11 22.89 13.58
CA ALA A 154 -16.89 23.04 14.39
C ALA A 154 -16.86 24.32 15.27
N GLY A 155 -18.03 24.79 15.70
CA GLY A 155 -18.18 25.99 16.53
C GLY A 155 -18.42 27.30 15.77
N VAL A 156 -18.36 27.32 14.44
CA VAL A 156 -18.60 28.49 13.57
C VAL A 156 -20.03 28.47 13.00
N ASP A 157 -20.72 29.60 13.06
CA ASP A 157 -22.12 29.73 12.63
C ASP A 157 -22.22 30.13 11.16
N HIS A 158 -22.81 29.27 10.33
CA HIS A 158 -23.12 29.54 8.92
C HIS A 158 -24.61 29.83 8.78
N THR A 159 -24.95 31.10 8.57
CA THR A 159 -26.34 31.57 8.59
C THR A 159 -26.80 32.04 7.22
N TYR A 160 -27.90 31.49 6.74
CA TYR A 160 -28.66 31.98 5.60
C TYR A 160 -29.87 32.79 6.08
N THR A 161 -29.96 34.05 5.67
CA THR A 161 -31.10 34.92 5.96
C THR A 161 -32.12 34.82 4.84
N LYS A 162 -33.36 34.45 5.18
CA LYS A 162 -34.43 34.24 4.22
C LYS A 162 -34.87 35.56 3.58
N VAL A 163 -35.07 35.56 2.26
CA VAL A 163 -35.66 36.66 1.48
C VAL A 163 -37.12 36.35 1.15
N ALA A 164 -37.93 37.39 0.94
CA ALA A 164 -39.34 37.22 0.58
C ALA A 164 -39.49 36.50 -0.77
N GLY A 165 -40.22 35.37 -0.78
CA GLY A 165 -40.37 34.51 -1.96
C GLY A 165 -39.57 33.21 -1.92
N ASP A 166 -38.68 33.04 -0.93
CA ASP A 166 -37.87 31.83 -0.80
C ASP A 166 -38.70 30.59 -0.47
N THR A 167 -38.41 29.53 -1.22
CA THR A 167 -38.94 28.18 -1.00
C THR A 167 -37.95 27.36 -0.19
N VAL A 168 -38.38 26.22 0.36
CA VAL A 168 -37.48 25.32 1.10
C VAL A 168 -36.26 24.88 0.27
N ASN A 169 -36.38 24.82 -1.06
CA ASN A 169 -35.28 24.47 -1.95
C ASN A 169 -34.29 25.62 -2.13
N THR A 170 -34.76 26.86 -2.28
CA THR A 170 -33.86 28.02 -2.43
C THR A 170 -33.10 28.29 -1.14
N ILE A 171 -33.74 28.08 0.01
CA ILE A 171 -33.10 28.11 1.33
C ILE A 171 -32.03 27.02 1.44
N ALA A 172 -32.33 25.78 1.00
CA ALA A 172 -31.37 24.68 1.04
C ALA A 172 -30.13 24.95 0.18
N THR A 173 -30.31 25.44 -1.05
CA THR A 173 -29.21 25.82 -1.94
C THR A 173 -28.40 26.99 -1.39
N GLY A 174 -29.07 28.02 -0.86
CA GLY A 174 -28.40 29.18 -0.27
C GLY A 174 -27.59 28.82 0.97
N LEU A 175 -28.14 27.97 1.85
CA LEU A 175 -27.44 27.49 3.03
C LEU A 175 -26.27 26.56 2.68
N ALA A 176 -26.44 25.67 1.70
CA ALA A 176 -25.36 24.82 1.21
C ALA A 176 -24.19 25.66 0.70
N ALA A 177 -24.43 26.69 -0.12
CA ALA A 177 -23.38 27.56 -0.63
C ALA A 177 -22.60 28.30 0.48
N VAL A 178 -23.27 28.69 1.57
CA VAL A 178 -22.59 29.34 2.72
C VAL A 178 -21.71 28.34 3.48
N VAL A 179 -22.14 27.09 3.60
CA VAL A 179 -21.34 26.04 4.25
C VAL A 179 -20.18 25.58 3.36
N ASP A 180 -20.39 25.46 2.05
CA ASP A 180 -19.39 25.03 1.05
C ASP A 180 -18.23 26.04 0.90
N SER A 181 -18.44 27.30 1.27
CA SER A 181 -17.36 28.30 1.34
C SER A 181 -16.33 28.04 2.45
N THR A 182 -16.52 26.99 3.25
CA THR A 182 -15.67 26.65 4.41
C THR A 182 -14.71 25.52 4.05
N SER A 183 -13.47 25.57 4.54
CA SER A 183 -12.44 24.56 4.28
C SER A 183 -12.64 23.22 5.02
N GLN A 184 -13.76 23.00 5.69
CA GLN A 184 -13.97 21.85 6.59
C GLN A 184 -15.05 20.87 6.10
N TYR A 185 -16.04 21.35 5.34
CA TYR A 185 -17.12 20.54 4.76
C TYR A 185 -17.44 21.00 3.36
N SER A 186 -17.67 20.05 2.46
CA SER A 186 -18.41 20.26 1.23
C SER A 186 -19.91 20.11 1.52
N ALA A 187 -20.70 21.03 0.97
CA ALA A 187 -22.15 21.06 1.17
C ALA A 187 -22.88 21.12 -0.16
N THR A 188 -23.62 20.06 -0.50
CA THR A 188 -24.41 19.99 -1.74
C THR A 188 -25.90 19.94 -1.41
N ALA A 189 -26.70 20.79 -2.05
CA ALA A 189 -28.15 20.76 -1.93
C ALA A 189 -28.79 19.95 -3.08
N ASN A 190 -29.68 19.02 -2.73
CA ASN A 190 -30.56 18.33 -3.67
C ASN A 190 -32.02 18.54 -3.23
N GLY A 191 -32.72 19.47 -3.89
CA GLY A 191 -34.06 19.89 -3.48
C GLY A 191 -34.04 20.55 -2.11
N SER A 192 -34.79 19.99 -1.14
CA SER A 192 -34.87 20.49 0.24
C SER A 192 -33.83 19.87 1.20
N VAL A 193 -32.99 18.97 0.70
CA VAL A 193 -32.00 18.22 1.49
C VAL A 193 -30.61 18.74 1.16
N ILE A 194 -29.81 18.93 2.20
CA ILE A 194 -28.42 19.35 2.15
C ILE A 194 -27.59 18.17 2.64
N ARG A 195 -26.66 17.69 1.82
CA ARG A 195 -25.66 16.72 2.23
C ARG A 195 -24.40 17.44 2.67
N LEU A 196 -23.92 17.12 3.86
CA LEU A 196 -22.73 17.68 4.48
C LEU A 196 -21.69 16.56 4.56
N THR A 197 -20.58 16.69 3.84
CA THR A 197 -19.47 15.72 3.88
C THR A 197 -18.21 16.43 4.33
N SER A 198 -17.46 15.87 5.28
CA SER A 198 -16.20 16.47 5.69
C SER A 198 -15.18 16.44 4.55
N GLU A 199 -14.43 17.53 4.37
CA GLU A 199 -13.31 17.61 3.42
C GLU A 199 -12.18 16.61 3.74
N ASN A 200 -12.03 16.23 5.02
CA ASN A 200 -11.01 15.27 5.45
C ASN A 200 -11.41 13.81 5.09
N LEU A 201 -12.70 13.54 4.87
CA LEU A 201 -13.25 12.21 4.54
C LEU A 201 -12.95 11.07 5.55
N ILE A 202 -12.20 11.34 6.61
CA ILE A 202 -11.74 10.38 7.63
C ILE A 202 -12.19 10.83 9.04
N GLU A 203 -11.88 12.06 9.45
CA GLU A 203 -12.31 12.62 10.74
C GLU A 203 -13.60 13.43 10.60
N GLY A 204 -14.51 13.28 11.57
CA GLY A 204 -15.76 14.05 11.64
C GLY A 204 -15.68 15.19 12.65
N TYR A 205 -16.45 16.26 12.42
CA TYR A 205 -16.53 17.42 13.31
C TYR A 205 -17.91 17.56 13.93
N ALA A 206 -18.00 18.41 14.97
CA ALA A 206 -19.27 18.70 15.62
C ALA A 206 -20.14 19.61 14.76
N VAL A 207 -21.37 19.18 14.48
CA VAL A 207 -22.36 19.96 13.73
C VAL A 207 -23.65 20.11 14.52
N SER A 208 -24.18 21.33 14.59
CA SER A 208 -25.47 21.63 15.22
C SER A 208 -26.34 22.50 14.32
N LEU A 209 -27.67 22.36 14.47
CA LEU A 209 -28.66 23.00 13.61
C LEU A 209 -29.54 23.95 14.40
N SER A 210 -29.94 25.04 13.75
CA SER A 210 -31.00 25.93 14.24
C SER A 210 -32.42 25.39 13.95
N ALA A 211 -33.42 26.05 14.51
CA ALA A 211 -34.82 25.70 14.29
C ALA A 211 -35.21 25.76 12.79
N GLY A 212 -36.05 24.84 12.34
CA GLY A 212 -36.49 24.75 10.93
C GLY A 212 -35.67 23.80 10.06
N LEU A 213 -34.55 23.31 10.56
CA LEU A 213 -33.75 22.23 9.96
C LEU A 213 -33.97 20.93 10.75
N ALA A 214 -33.97 19.79 10.06
CA ALA A 214 -34.09 18.47 10.66
C ALA A 214 -33.06 17.51 10.08
N TRP A 215 -32.52 16.62 10.92
CA TRP A 215 -31.62 15.56 10.47
C TRP A 215 -32.42 14.47 9.77
N GLN A 216 -31.93 14.06 8.61
CA GLN A 216 -32.43 12.92 7.85
C GLN A 216 -31.48 11.73 7.97
N LEU A 217 -30.17 11.99 7.94
CA LEU A 217 -29.13 10.99 8.06
C LEU A 217 -27.98 11.54 8.91
N ILE A 218 -27.47 10.73 9.84
CA ILE A 218 -26.31 11.06 10.67
C ILE A 218 -25.30 9.94 10.46
N GLY A 219 -24.11 10.30 9.97
CA GLY A 219 -23.00 9.39 9.75
C GLY A 219 -21.80 9.76 10.62
N SER A 220 -21.29 8.79 11.37
CA SER A 220 -20.08 8.94 12.20
C SER A 220 -18.97 8.02 11.70
N PRO A 221 -17.68 8.43 11.84
CA PRO A 221 -16.56 7.61 11.40
C PRO A 221 -16.43 6.36 12.27
N ALA A 222 -16.05 5.24 11.65
CA ALA A 222 -15.80 3.95 12.27
C ALA A 222 -14.73 3.17 11.48
N ILE A 223 -13.92 2.38 12.19
CA ILE A 223 -12.90 1.54 11.57
C ILE A 223 -13.40 0.10 11.52
N PHE A 224 -13.37 -0.45 10.31
CA PHE A 224 -13.69 -1.83 10.03
C PHE A 224 -12.44 -2.60 9.62
N GLU A 225 -12.34 -3.86 10.03
CA GLU A 225 -11.23 -4.75 9.72
C GLU A 225 -11.74 -6.03 9.08
N ALA A 226 -11.13 -6.48 8.01
CA ALA A 226 -11.50 -7.72 7.34
C ALA A 226 -11.35 -8.92 8.29
N THR A 227 -12.33 -9.83 8.23
CA THR A 227 -12.30 -11.07 9.04
C THR A 227 -11.26 -12.06 8.51
N GLU A 228 -10.99 -12.00 7.20
CA GLU A 228 -9.98 -12.80 6.53
C GLU A 228 -8.75 -11.93 6.24
N ALA A 229 -7.56 -12.48 6.51
CA ALA A 229 -6.30 -11.81 6.21
C ALA A 229 -5.90 -12.01 4.74
N GLY A 230 -5.30 -10.98 4.15
CA GLY A 230 -4.88 -10.96 2.76
C GLY A 230 -5.23 -9.66 2.04
N PRO A 231 -4.82 -9.52 0.77
CA PRO A 231 -5.03 -8.31 0.00
C PRO A 231 -6.46 -8.22 -0.54
N ILE A 232 -7.37 -7.71 0.29
CA ILE A 232 -8.75 -7.40 -0.13
C ILE A 232 -8.82 -5.91 -0.48
N VAL A 233 -8.91 -5.60 -1.77
CA VAL A 233 -9.05 -4.22 -2.25
C VAL A 233 -10.49 -3.76 -2.10
N VAL A 234 -10.73 -2.76 -1.25
CA VAL A 234 -12.06 -2.17 -1.04
C VAL A 234 -12.10 -0.78 -1.69
N PRO A 235 -12.75 -0.63 -2.85
CA PRO A 235 -12.89 0.67 -3.51
C PRO A 235 -13.80 1.60 -2.70
N VAL A 236 -13.78 2.90 -3.02
CA VAL A 236 -14.71 3.89 -2.45
C VAL A 236 -16.16 3.42 -2.66
N GLY A 237 -16.95 3.43 -1.60
CA GLY A 237 -18.33 2.95 -1.58
C GLY A 237 -18.52 1.42 -1.66
N GLY A 238 -17.43 0.65 -1.61
CA GLY A 238 -17.47 -0.81 -1.60
C GLY A 238 -18.13 -1.37 -0.33
N LEU A 239 -17.77 -0.85 0.84
CA LEU A 239 -18.33 -1.31 2.11
C LEU A 239 -19.69 -0.66 2.38
N ASN A 240 -20.76 -1.24 1.83
CA ASN A 240 -22.08 -0.60 1.78
C ASN A 240 -23.22 -1.36 2.48
N ASN A 241 -23.00 -2.61 2.90
CA ASN A 241 -24.06 -3.43 3.47
C ASN A 241 -23.78 -3.79 4.95
N PRO A 242 -24.60 -3.31 5.90
CA PRO A 242 -24.52 -3.74 7.29
C PRO A 242 -25.10 -5.17 7.43
N VAL A 243 -24.34 -6.07 8.04
CA VAL A 243 -24.73 -7.47 8.26
C VAL A 243 -25.34 -7.67 9.64
N SER A 244 -24.79 -7.01 10.68
CA SER A 244 -25.38 -7.11 12.02
C SER A 244 -26.66 -6.28 12.13
N ALA A 245 -27.76 -6.92 12.50
CA ALA A 245 -29.04 -6.26 12.70
C ALA A 245 -29.08 -5.49 14.03
N ILE A 246 -28.54 -4.27 14.03
CA ILE A 246 -28.55 -3.38 15.19
C ILE A 246 -29.65 -2.34 14.98
N THR A 247 -30.62 -2.30 15.88
CA THR A 247 -31.68 -1.29 15.83
C THR A 247 -31.08 0.11 15.82
N GLY A 248 -31.48 0.93 14.85
CA GLY A 248 -30.97 2.30 14.69
C GLY A 248 -29.68 2.41 13.88
N TRP A 249 -29.02 1.30 13.51
CA TRP A 249 -27.97 1.30 12.49
C TRP A 249 -28.62 1.04 11.13
N THR A 250 -28.58 2.03 10.24
CA THR A 250 -29.34 2.02 8.98
C THR A 250 -28.46 1.80 7.76
N GLY A 251 -27.14 2.00 7.86
CA GLY A 251 -26.24 1.83 6.73
C GLY A 251 -24.77 1.97 7.10
N VAL A 252 -23.92 1.58 6.16
CA VAL A 252 -22.46 1.78 6.22
C VAL A 252 -21.98 2.23 4.85
N ASN A 253 -20.95 3.06 4.77
CA ASN A 253 -20.32 3.44 3.50
C ASN A 253 -18.88 3.89 3.74
N ASN A 254 -17.93 3.58 2.86
CA ASN A 254 -16.58 4.12 2.93
C ASN A 254 -16.39 5.26 1.92
N LEU A 255 -15.94 6.42 2.38
CA LEU A 255 -15.70 7.61 1.54
C LEU A 255 -14.30 7.62 0.92
N VAL A 256 -13.38 6.85 1.51
CA VAL A 256 -12.01 6.65 1.03
C VAL A 256 -11.78 5.17 0.74
N GLN A 257 -10.79 4.87 -0.09
CA GLN A 257 -10.37 3.50 -0.35
C GLN A 257 -9.87 2.84 0.94
N GLY A 258 -10.14 1.55 1.12
CA GLY A 258 -9.61 0.80 2.25
C GLY A 258 -8.08 0.68 2.19
N ALA A 259 -7.44 0.62 3.36
CA ALA A 259 -6.05 0.20 3.49
C ALA A 259 -5.99 -1.32 3.24
N THR A 260 -5.67 -1.69 2.00
CA THR A 260 -5.55 -3.09 1.56
C THR A 260 -4.53 -3.82 2.42
N GLY A 261 -4.94 -4.98 2.94
CA GLY A 261 -4.04 -5.88 3.65
C GLY A 261 -3.00 -6.49 2.72
N SER A 262 -2.14 -7.33 3.27
CA SER A 262 -1.05 -7.97 2.54
C SER A 262 -0.96 -9.43 2.92
N ASP A 263 -0.47 -10.22 1.97
CA ASP A 263 -0.01 -11.56 2.29
C ASP A 263 1.25 -11.51 3.16
N ARG A 264 1.65 -12.69 3.64
CA ARG A 264 2.92 -12.84 4.36
C ARG A 264 4.05 -12.42 3.43
N GLU A 265 4.94 -11.58 3.94
CA GLU A 265 6.10 -11.09 3.20
C GLU A 265 6.94 -12.25 2.64
N SER A 266 7.33 -12.14 1.36
CA SER A 266 8.17 -13.13 0.69
C SER A 266 9.61 -13.09 1.24
N ASP A 267 10.37 -14.17 1.05
CA ASP A 267 11.79 -14.20 1.45
C ASP A 267 12.60 -13.10 0.74
N THR A 268 12.26 -12.83 -0.53
CA THR A 268 12.92 -11.80 -1.34
C THR A 268 12.68 -10.39 -0.79
N ASP A 269 11.42 -10.04 -0.53
CA ASP A 269 11.05 -8.71 -0.03
C ASP A 269 11.61 -8.49 1.38
N TYR A 270 11.49 -9.51 2.24
CA TYR A 270 12.02 -9.45 3.59
C TYR A 270 13.54 -9.27 3.60
N ARG A 271 14.26 -9.97 2.73
CA ARG A 271 15.70 -9.81 2.56
C ARG A 271 16.07 -8.40 2.10
N GLN A 272 15.35 -7.83 1.13
CA GLN A 272 15.58 -6.46 0.69
C GLN A 272 15.36 -5.45 1.82
N ARG A 273 14.31 -5.64 2.63
CA ARG A 273 14.04 -4.81 3.81
C ARG A 273 15.15 -4.93 4.85
N LEU A 274 15.68 -6.13 5.09
CA LEU A 274 16.84 -6.34 5.97
C LEU A 274 18.11 -5.64 5.46
N TYR A 275 18.32 -5.55 4.15
CA TYR A 275 19.42 -4.75 3.59
C TYR A 275 19.22 -3.25 3.80
N GLN A 276 18.01 -2.75 3.61
CA GLN A 276 17.68 -1.34 3.82
C GLN A 276 17.77 -0.94 5.29
N SER A 277 17.30 -1.80 6.20
CA SER A 277 17.31 -1.51 7.64
C SER A 277 18.71 -1.51 8.25
N ARG A 278 19.67 -2.28 7.70
CA ARG A 278 21.10 -2.22 8.08
C ARG A 278 21.69 -0.82 7.95
N ALA A 279 21.17 0.01 7.04
CA ALA A 279 21.64 1.38 6.86
C ALA A 279 21.08 2.37 7.91
N SER A 280 20.01 2.01 8.62
CA SER A 280 19.21 2.95 9.44
C SER A 280 19.01 2.52 10.90
N SER A 281 19.60 1.40 11.35
CA SER A 281 19.34 0.85 12.69
C SER A 281 19.78 1.79 13.82
N GLY A 282 18.82 2.54 14.40
CA GLY A 282 18.98 3.29 15.64
C GLY A 282 18.74 4.80 15.56
N GLY A 283 18.50 5.37 14.37
CA GLY A 283 18.17 6.79 14.23
C GLY A 283 16.71 7.12 14.57
N ALA A 284 16.47 8.30 15.12
CA ALA A 284 15.15 8.97 15.15
C ALA A 284 15.34 10.39 14.58
N ALA A 285 14.28 10.96 14.01
CA ALA A 285 14.29 12.30 13.42
C ALA A 285 15.29 12.54 12.28
N THR A 286 15.72 11.49 11.56
CA THR A 286 16.41 11.59 10.27
C THR A 286 15.50 11.05 9.15
N ILE A 287 15.63 11.56 7.92
CA ILE A 287 14.84 11.12 6.76
C ILE A 287 14.81 9.58 6.64
N PRO A 288 15.97 8.88 6.55
CA PRO A 288 15.96 7.44 6.33
C PRO A 288 15.37 6.66 7.51
N ALA A 289 15.48 7.20 8.73
CA ALA A 289 14.90 6.59 9.90
C ALA A 289 13.37 6.70 9.89
N ILE A 290 12.81 7.86 9.54
CA ILE A 290 11.35 8.03 9.46
C ILE A 290 10.78 7.11 8.37
N GLU A 291 11.39 7.07 7.18
CA GLU A 291 10.99 6.17 6.09
C GLU A 291 11.03 4.69 6.52
N THR A 292 12.17 4.26 7.08
CA THR A 292 12.35 2.88 7.54
C THR A 292 11.33 2.53 8.63
N ARG A 293 11.06 3.43 9.57
CA ARG A 293 10.10 3.21 10.66
C ARG A 293 8.67 3.13 10.17
N LEU A 294 8.28 3.93 9.17
CA LEU A 294 6.97 3.85 8.56
C LEU A 294 6.76 2.50 7.87
N ILE A 295 7.75 2.04 7.10
CA ILE A 295 7.68 0.74 6.43
C ILE A 295 7.70 -0.42 7.44
N THR A 296 8.48 -0.31 8.52
CA THR A 296 8.71 -1.44 9.45
C THR A 296 7.71 -1.52 10.60
N GLU A 297 7.15 -0.41 11.07
CA GLU A 297 6.25 -0.39 12.23
C GLU A 297 4.78 -0.25 11.86
N VAL A 298 4.46 0.33 10.70
CA VAL A 298 3.07 0.52 10.28
C VAL A 298 2.65 -0.63 9.38
N SER A 299 1.69 -1.42 9.88
CA SER A 299 1.14 -2.55 9.15
C SER A 299 0.45 -2.11 7.86
N GLY A 300 0.82 -2.75 6.74
CA GLY A 300 0.23 -2.50 5.42
C GLY A 300 0.84 -1.31 4.67
N VAL A 301 1.87 -0.64 5.22
CA VAL A 301 2.66 0.33 4.45
C VAL A 301 3.60 -0.41 3.51
N THR A 302 3.51 -0.09 2.22
CA THR A 302 4.35 -0.71 1.18
C THR A 302 5.48 0.22 0.74
N LEU A 303 5.28 1.53 0.87
CA LEU A 303 6.25 2.54 0.46
C LEU A 303 6.11 3.79 1.33
N ALA A 304 7.24 4.34 1.78
CA ALA A 304 7.31 5.61 2.47
C ALA A 304 8.50 6.42 1.94
N LYS A 305 8.26 7.69 1.62
CA LYS A 305 9.28 8.66 1.22
C LYS A 305 9.11 9.94 2.02
N VAL A 306 10.20 10.52 2.50
CA VAL A 306 10.21 11.76 3.30
C VAL A 306 11.09 12.79 2.62
N ILE A 307 10.50 13.94 2.32
CA ILE A 307 11.19 15.10 1.75
C ILE A 307 11.25 16.17 2.84
N GLU A 308 12.44 16.71 3.11
CA GLU A 308 12.60 17.81 4.07
C GLU A 308 12.83 19.14 3.36
N ASN A 309 12.23 20.20 3.90
CA ASN A 309 12.60 21.56 3.56
C ASN A 309 13.35 22.18 4.75
N ASP A 310 14.67 22.17 4.69
CA ASP A 310 15.55 22.73 5.71
C ASP A 310 15.73 24.25 5.59
N THR A 311 15.19 24.87 4.55
CA THR A 311 15.31 26.31 4.30
C THR A 311 14.29 27.12 5.07
N MET A 312 14.47 28.45 5.07
CA MET A 312 13.51 29.41 5.64
C MET A 312 12.50 29.93 4.60
N ALA A 313 12.51 29.39 3.38
CA ALA A 313 11.56 29.69 2.33
C ALA A 313 10.70 28.46 2.02
N THR A 314 9.57 28.66 1.34
CA THR A 314 8.80 27.55 0.78
C THR A 314 9.52 27.02 -0.45
N VAL A 315 9.79 25.71 -0.48
CA VAL A 315 10.42 24.99 -1.60
C VAL A 315 9.43 23.92 -2.06
N ASP A 316 9.10 23.88 -3.34
CA ASP A 316 8.19 22.88 -3.93
C ASP A 316 6.84 22.73 -3.20
N SER A 317 6.27 23.87 -2.78
CA SER A 317 5.04 23.97 -1.95
C SER A 317 5.17 23.45 -0.51
N ILE A 318 6.34 22.97 -0.11
CA ILE A 318 6.63 22.54 1.27
C ILE A 318 7.00 23.78 2.09
N PRO A 319 6.29 24.09 3.20
CA PRO A 319 6.61 25.21 4.06
C PRO A 319 8.03 25.14 4.65
N PRO A 320 8.60 26.28 5.06
CA PRO A 320 9.92 26.30 5.70
C PRO A 320 9.95 25.47 6.99
N LYS A 321 11.05 24.74 7.21
CA LYS A 321 11.25 23.85 8.38
C LYS A 321 10.15 22.79 8.53
N ALA A 322 9.67 22.26 7.41
CA ALA A 322 8.66 21.21 7.37
C ALA A 322 9.17 19.94 6.68
N ILE A 323 8.56 18.81 7.04
CA ILE A 323 8.71 17.54 6.32
C ILE A 323 7.43 17.21 5.55
N HIS A 324 7.58 16.71 4.34
CA HIS A 324 6.50 16.14 3.54
C HIS A 324 6.70 14.63 3.51
N THR A 325 5.80 13.91 4.19
CA THR A 325 5.82 12.44 4.21
C THR A 325 4.79 11.93 3.21
N ILE A 326 5.23 11.06 2.31
CA ILE A 326 4.39 10.45 1.28
C ILE A 326 4.37 8.94 1.53
N VAL A 327 3.18 8.40 1.81
CA VAL A 327 3.01 7.02 2.27
C VAL A 327 1.96 6.29 1.45
N SER A 328 2.32 5.12 0.94
CA SER A 328 1.41 4.20 0.26
C SER A 328 1.02 3.04 1.17
N GLY A 329 -0.25 2.65 1.12
CA GLY A 329 -0.83 1.66 2.03
C GLY A 329 -0.98 2.19 3.47
N GLY A 330 -1.25 1.28 4.41
CA GLY A 330 -1.43 1.57 5.84
C GLY A 330 -2.68 2.40 6.17
N LEU A 331 -3.11 2.31 7.44
CA LEU A 331 -4.21 3.11 7.97
C LEU A 331 -3.70 4.49 8.38
N GLU A 332 -4.48 5.54 8.11
CA GLU A 332 -4.08 6.93 8.23
C GLU A 332 -3.72 7.33 9.67
N GLN A 333 -4.46 6.83 10.66
CA GLN A 333 -4.13 7.02 12.08
C GLN A 333 -2.79 6.36 12.45
N ASP A 334 -2.58 5.10 12.04
CA ASP A 334 -1.35 4.35 12.35
C ASP A 334 -0.11 5.07 11.74
N ILE A 335 -0.27 5.63 10.53
CA ILE A 335 0.75 6.44 9.86
C ILE A 335 1.00 7.74 10.61
N ALA A 336 -0.06 8.49 10.95
CA ALA A 336 0.07 9.77 11.64
C ALA A 336 0.73 9.62 13.01
N ASP A 337 0.37 8.58 13.77
CA ASP A 337 0.95 8.24 15.06
C ASP A 337 2.46 7.91 14.92
N ALA A 338 2.83 7.16 13.88
CA ALA A 338 4.23 6.84 13.60
C ALA A 338 5.05 8.09 13.20
N ILE A 339 4.52 8.96 12.34
CA ILE A 339 5.15 10.24 11.99
C ILE A 339 5.32 11.09 13.26
N TRP A 340 4.29 11.20 14.10
CA TRP A 340 4.36 11.97 15.34
C TRP A 340 5.43 11.45 16.31
N LYS A 341 5.54 10.14 16.44
CA LYS A 341 6.50 9.46 17.32
C LYS A 341 7.96 9.69 16.89
N TYR A 342 8.23 9.68 15.58
CA TYR A 342 9.60 9.71 15.05
C TYR A 342 10.05 11.06 14.49
N LYS A 343 9.15 12.01 14.25
CA LYS A 343 9.52 13.34 13.77
C LYS A 343 10.32 14.11 14.81
N GLY A 344 11.16 15.02 14.34
CA GLY A 344 11.87 15.96 15.20
C GLY A 344 10.92 16.94 15.91
N ALA A 345 11.21 17.26 17.17
CA ALA A 345 10.48 18.28 17.91
C ALA A 345 10.61 19.65 17.22
N GLY A 346 9.49 20.37 17.08
CA GLY A 346 9.46 21.69 16.44
C GLY A 346 9.38 21.67 14.91
N ILE A 347 9.42 20.49 14.27
CA ILE A 347 9.27 20.34 12.82
C ILE A 347 7.79 20.25 12.46
N ALA A 348 7.39 21.06 11.46
CA ALA A 348 6.06 21.04 10.89
C ALA A 348 5.89 19.88 9.91
N THR A 349 4.66 19.40 9.75
CA THR A 349 4.31 18.33 8.80
C THR A 349 3.43 18.90 7.69
N TYR A 350 3.70 18.53 6.44
CA TYR A 350 2.97 18.97 5.26
C TYR A 350 2.40 17.79 4.49
N GLY A 351 1.18 17.96 3.98
CA GLY A 351 0.51 16.98 3.14
C GLY A 351 -0.98 17.29 2.96
N SER A 352 -1.65 16.50 2.11
CA SER A 352 -3.07 16.64 1.79
C SER A 352 -4.00 16.00 2.84
N ILE A 353 -3.54 14.97 3.53
CA ILE A 353 -4.28 14.27 4.58
C ILE A 353 -3.83 14.81 5.93
N ALA A 354 -4.79 15.22 6.75
CA ALA A 354 -4.54 15.79 8.07
C ALA A 354 -5.22 14.92 9.13
N ILE A 355 -4.45 14.32 10.04
CA ILE A 355 -4.96 13.45 11.11
C ILE A 355 -4.56 14.02 12.46
N THR A 356 -5.47 13.97 13.43
CA THR A 356 -5.23 14.44 14.78
C THR A 356 -4.64 13.31 15.63
N VAL A 357 -3.46 13.56 16.19
CA VAL A 357 -2.77 12.65 17.11
C VAL A 357 -2.79 13.24 18.52
N TYR A 358 -2.99 12.40 19.53
CA TYR A 358 -3.02 12.83 20.93
C TYR A 358 -1.69 12.54 21.62
N ASP A 359 -1.17 13.51 22.37
CA ASP A 359 -0.01 13.29 23.23
C ASP A 359 -0.37 12.56 24.53
N ARG A 360 0.64 12.26 25.37
CA ARG A 360 0.45 11.57 26.66
C ARG A 360 -0.46 12.31 27.66
N TYR A 361 -0.75 13.59 27.41
CA TYR A 361 -1.62 14.44 28.21
C TYR A 361 -2.94 14.74 27.48
N GLU A 362 -3.30 13.94 26.48
CA GLU A 362 -4.52 14.06 25.67
C GLU A 362 -4.66 15.40 24.93
N ARG A 363 -3.54 16.07 24.65
CA ARG A 363 -3.58 17.30 23.84
C ARG A 363 -3.55 16.95 22.35
N PRO A 364 -4.44 17.53 21.53
CA PRO A 364 -4.48 17.25 20.11
C PRO A 364 -3.34 17.96 19.36
N HIS A 365 -2.68 17.25 18.47
CA HIS A 365 -1.68 17.75 17.53
C HIS A 365 -2.03 17.30 16.11
N LEU A 366 -1.99 18.22 15.15
CA LEU A 366 -2.30 17.89 13.76
C LEU A 366 -1.04 17.39 13.05
N VAL A 367 -1.14 16.22 12.41
CA VAL A 367 -0.10 15.62 11.58
C VAL A 367 -0.59 15.53 10.15
N ASN A 368 0.20 16.07 9.22
CA ASN A 368 -0.14 16.07 7.80
C ASN A 368 0.80 15.17 7.00
N PHE A 369 0.24 14.38 6.09
CA PHE A 369 0.99 13.54 5.15
C PHE A 369 0.19 13.41 3.85
N SER A 370 0.79 12.85 2.81
CA SER A 370 0.14 12.67 1.52
C SER A 370 0.16 11.21 1.10
N ARG A 371 -0.80 10.81 0.27
CA ARG A 371 -0.70 9.57 -0.51
C ARG A 371 -0.08 9.88 -1.88
N PRO A 372 0.64 8.93 -2.50
CA PRO A 372 1.15 9.10 -3.85
C PRO A 372 0.01 9.35 -4.83
N THR A 373 0.20 10.24 -5.78
CA THR A 373 -0.71 10.38 -6.92
C THR A 373 -0.30 9.43 -8.03
N GLU A 374 -1.24 8.58 -8.46
CA GLU A 374 -1.08 7.71 -9.62
C GLU A 374 -1.12 8.53 -10.91
N VAL A 375 -0.08 8.41 -11.73
CA VAL A 375 -0.05 8.96 -13.09
C VAL A 375 -0.11 7.80 -14.06
N ASP A 376 -1.26 7.63 -14.72
CA ASP A 376 -1.43 6.60 -15.75
C ASP A 376 -0.53 6.89 -16.95
N ILE A 377 0.28 5.90 -17.33
CA ILE A 377 1.12 5.96 -18.51
C ILE A 377 0.51 5.07 -19.61
N TYR A 378 0.19 5.70 -20.73
CA TYR A 378 -0.25 5.03 -21.94
C TYR A 378 0.95 4.76 -22.84
N VAL A 379 1.07 3.53 -23.33
CA VAL A 379 2.19 3.11 -24.16
C VAL A 379 1.65 2.57 -25.49
N LYS A 380 2.16 3.12 -26.59
CA LYS A 380 1.93 2.61 -27.94
C LYS A 380 3.20 1.98 -28.47
N ILE A 381 3.08 0.75 -28.94
CA ILE A 381 4.20 -0.05 -29.42
C ILE A 381 3.88 -0.51 -30.83
N ASP A 382 4.61 0.03 -31.79
CA ASP A 382 4.61 -0.45 -33.17
C ASP A 382 5.73 -1.47 -33.36
N VAL A 383 5.38 -2.72 -33.70
CA VAL A 383 6.30 -3.85 -33.86
C VAL A 383 6.42 -4.26 -35.32
N VAL A 384 7.65 -4.51 -35.77
CA VAL A 384 7.94 -5.16 -37.05
C VAL A 384 8.61 -6.49 -36.77
N LEU A 385 7.98 -7.58 -37.22
CA LEU A 385 8.47 -8.94 -37.03
C LEU A 385 9.67 -9.26 -37.94
N LEU A 386 10.48 -10.24 -37.53
CA LEU A 386 11.56 -10.77 -38.38
C LEU A 386 11.03 -11.53 -39.60
N ASP A 387 9.84 -12.12 -39.49
CA ASP A 387 9.13 -12.75 -40.59
C ASP A 387 7.85 -11.94 -40.88
N THR A 388 7.84 -11.23 -42.00
CA THR A 388 6.80 -10.26 -42.36
C THR A 388 5.55 -10.90 -42.96
N GLU A 389 5.52 -12.22 -43.12
CA GLU A 389 4.42 -12.94 -43.76
C GLU A 389 3.41 -13.55 -42.78
N GLU A 390 3.67 -13.52 -41.46
CA GLU A 390 2.74 -14.02 -40.42
C GLU A 390 2.15 -12.90 -39.55
N PRO A 391 0.84 -12.96 -39.22
CA PRO A 391 0.24 -12.00 -38.30
C PRO A 391 0.82 -12.16 -36.88
N LEU A 392 0.98 -11.02 -36.19
CA LEU A 392 1.51 -10.98 -34.82
C LEU A 392 0.74 -11.94 -33.88
N PRO A 393 1.41 -12.97 -33.33
CA PRO A 393 0.73 -13.91 -32.44
C PRO A 393 0.25 -13.23 -31.15
N ALA A 394 -0.95 -13.58 -30.68
CA ALA A 394 -1.51 -13.03 -29.44
C ALA A 394 -0.60 -13.26 -28.22
N ALA A 395 0.10 -14.40 -28.17
CA ALA A 395 1.06 -14.69 -27.11
C ALA A 395 2.25 -13.71 -27.08
N VAL A 396 2.70 -13.22 -28.24
CA VAL A 396 3.77 -12.21 -28.33
C VAL A 396 3.25 -10.84 -27.89
N VAL A 397 2.01 -10.48 -28.25
CA VAL A 397 1.35 -9.26 -27.76
C VAL A 397 1.25 -9.28 -26.24
N ASP A 398 0.81 -10.38 -25.65
CA ASP A 398 0.67 -10.52 -24.20
C ASP A 398 2.04 -10.46 -23.50
N ALA A 399 3.07 -11.08 -24.06
CA ALA A 399 4.43 -11.02 -23.53
C ALA A 399 5.03 -9.60 -23.62
N ILE A 400 4.76 -8.85 -24.69
CA ILE A 400 5.15 -7.43 -24.80
C ILE A 400 4.46 -6.62 -23.71
N LYS A 401 3.15 -6.78 -23.53
CA LYS A 401 2.38 -6.08 -22.49
C LYS A 401 2.91 -6.40 -21.10
N GLN A 402 3.24 -7.67 -20.83
CA GLN A 402 3.86 -8.09 -19.57
C GLN A 402 5.25 -7.47 -19.37
N GLY A 403 6.07 -7.34 -20.41
CA GLY A 403 7.35 -6.63 -20.33
C GLY A 403 7.22 -5.15 -19.96
N VAL A 404 6.21 -4.45 -20.49
CA VAL A 404 5.93 -3.06 -20.13
C VAL A 404 5.48 -2.95 -18.67
N VAL A 405 4.58 -3.82 -18.23
CA VAL A 405 4.11 -3.85 -16.84
C VAL A 405 5.25 -4.19 -15.88
N ALA A 406 6.13 -5.13 -16.26
CA ALA A 406 7.30 -5.49 -15.46
C ALA A 406 8.28 -4.32 -15.31
N TYR A 407 8.49 -3.52 -16.36
CA TYR A 407 9.26 -2.28 -16.25
C TYR A 407 8.60 -1.30 -15.28
N GLY A 408 7.30 -1.08 -15.41
CA GLY A 408 6.53 -0.22 -14.51
C GLY A 408 6.66 -0.62 -13.04
N ALA A 409 6.68 -1.93 -12.75
CA ALA A 409 6.86 -2.46 -11.39
C ALA A 409 8.25 -2.16 -10.79
N THR A 410 9.25 -1.78 -11.59
CA THR A 410 10.57 -1.38 -11.10
C THR A 410 10.68 0.10 -10.74
N LEU A 411 9.72 0.92 -11.16
CA LEU A 411 9.74 2.37 -10.91
C LEU A 411 9.20 2.69 -9.52
N GLY A 412 10.00 3.43 -8.76
CA GLY A 412 9.62 3.98 -7.47
C GLY A 412 8.95 5.34 -7.58
N LEU A 413 8.74 5.95 -6.43
CA LEU A 413 8.06 7.25 -6.31
C LEU A 413 8.98 8.40 -6.74
N GLY A 414 8.55 9.16 -7.74
CA GLY A 414 9.34 10.21 -8.39
C GLY A 414 10.35 9.72 -9.44
N ASP A 415 10.32 8.44 -9.83
CA ASP A 415 11.19 7.95 -10.90
C ASP A 415 10.63 8.34 -12.27
N ASP A 416 11.49 8.95 -13.10
CA ASP A 416 11.14 9.30 -14.47
C ASP A 416 10.94 8.03 -15.33
N VAL A 417 9.94 8.08 -16.21
CA VAL A 417 9.71 7.03 -17.20
C VAL A 417 10.68 7.23 -18.35
N ILE A 418 11.74 6.42 -18.36
CA ILE A 418 12.72 6.40 -19.45
C ILE A 418 12.24 5.44 -20.55
N THR A 419 11.76 6.00 -21.66
CA THR A 419 11.19 5.26 -22.80
C THR A 419 12.15 4.22 -23.37
N GLN A 420 13.45 4.52 -23.39
CA GLN A 420 14.50 3.61 -23.86
C GLN A 420 14.67 2.35 -22.99
N ARG A 421 14.39 2.42 -21.68
CA ARG A 421 14.52 1.23 -20.79
C ARG A 421 13.43 0.20 -21.08
N ILE A 422 12.26 0.65 -21.53
CA ILE A 422 11.12 -0.22 -21.88
C ILE A 422 11.52 -1.25 -22.95
N TYR A 423 12.33 -0.84 -23.94
CA TYR A 423 12.84 -1.74 -24.99
C TYR A 423 13.56 -2.96 -24.40
N GLY A 424 14.42 -2.76 -23.40
CA GLY A 424 15.18 -3.84 -22.77
C GLY A 424 14.29 -4.89 -22.10
N TYR A 425 13.24 -4.45 -21.41
CA TYR A 425 12.29 -5.36 -20.75
C TYR A 425 11.42 -6.12 -21.75
N ILE A 426 11.07 -5.51 -22.89
CA ILE A 426 10.33 -6.20 -23.96
C ILE A 426 11.21 -7.27 -24.62
N TYR A 427 12.46 -6.94 -24.97
CA TYR A 427 13.38 -7.91 -25.58
C TYR A 427 13.76 -9.06 -24.64
N ALA A 428 13.80 -8.83 -23.33
CA ALA A 428 14.05 -9.89 -22.35
C ALA A 428 12.90 -10.91 -22.29
N ASN A 429 11.67 -10.47 -22.53
CA ASN A 429 10.46 -11.30 -22.43
C ASN A 429 9.97 -11.88 -23.77
N THR A 430 10.56 -11.47 -24.90
CA THR A 430 10.10 -11.89 -26.23
C THR A 430 11.25 -12.19 -27.18
N THR A 431 11.04 -13.18 -28.06
CA THR A 431 11.94 -13.52 -29.17
C THR A 431 11.20 -13.33 -30.49
N GLY A 432 11.89 -12.91 -31.56
CA GLY A 432 11.29 -12.80 -32.91
C GLY A 432 10.96 -11.38 -33.39
N ILE A 433 11.27 -10.35 -32.61
CA ILE A 433 11.05 -8.94 -32.97
C ILE A 433 12.24 -8.40 -33.77
N GLY A 434 11.99 -7.83 -34.95
CA GLY A 434 13.01 -7.21 -35.80
C GLY A 434 13.25 -5.74 -35.48
N LYS A 435 12.17 -4.98 -35.28
CA LYS A 435 12.21 -3.58 -34.84
C LYS A 435 10.98 -3.26 -34.01
N MET A 436 11.13 -2.39 -33.02
CA MET A 436 10.00 -1.81 -32.30
C MET A 436 10.16 -0.29 -32.23
N THR A 437 9.05 0.43 -32.22
CA THR A 437 8.97 1.86 -31.92
C THR A 437 8.01 2.04 -30.76
N ILE A 438 8.49 2.62 -29.66
CA ILE A 438 7.71 2.84 -28.44
C ILE A 438 7.47 4.34 -28.28
N THR A 439 6.20 4.70 -28.13
CA THR A 439 5.78 6.05 -27.75
C THR A 439 4.95 6.00 -26.47
N VAL A 440 5.11 7.02 -25.63
CA VAL A 440 4.50 7.09 -24.29
C VAL A 440 3.67 8.36 -24.16
N SER A 441 2.65 8.34 -23.31
CA SER A 441 1.73 9.45 -23.06
C SER A 441 1.20 9.42 -21.62
N THR A 442 0.92 10.61 -21.05
CA THR A 442 0.25 10.76 -19.74
C THR A 442 -1.24 11.09 -19.86
N ASP A 443 -1.72 11.48 -21.05
CA ASP A 443 -3.10 11.92 -21.30
C ASP A 443 -3.90 10.95 -22.20
N GLY A 444 -3.23 9.93 -22.74
CA GLY A 444 -3.81 8.93 -23.65
C GLY A 444 -4.09 9.44 -25.07
N THR A 445 -3.74 10.68 -25.38
CA THR A 445 -4.03 11.34 -26.67
C THR A 445 -2.77 11.81 -27.40
N THR A 446 -1.78 12.32 -26.67
CA THR A 446 -0.52 12.85 -27.20
C THR A 446 0.62 11.90 -26.88
N PHE A 447 1.09 11.16 -27.89
CA PHE A 447 2.16 10.17 -27.75
C PHE A 447 3.49 10.76 -28.20
N VAL A 448 4.52 10.61 -27.37
CA VAL A 448 5.88 11.13 -27.62
C VAL A 448 6.92 10.03 -27.41
N GLU A 449 8.05 10.12 -28.12
CA GLU A 449 9.20 9.21 -27.92
C GLU A 449 10.11 9.64 -26.75
N ASN A 450 9.87 10.83 -26.20
CA ASN A 450 10.67 11.38 -25.10
C ASN A 450 10.35 10.70 -23.77
N ASN A 451 11.29 10.83 -22.82
CA ASN A 451 11.06 10.43 -21.44
C ASN A 451 9.97 11.30 -20.81
N ILE A 452 9.17 10.70 -19.94
CA ILE A 452 8.17 11.42 -19.14
C ILE A 452 8.78 11.65 -17.76
N SER A 453 8.87 12.92 -17.36
CA SER A 453 9.27 13.24 -16.00
C SER A 453 8.08 13.13 -15.06
N VAL A 454 8.28 12.45 -13.93
CA VAL A 454 7.25 12.21 -12.92
C VAL A 454 7.60 13.05 -11.70
N ALA A 455 6.62 13.78 -11.17
CA ALA A 455 6.85 14.60 -9.98
C ALA A 455 7.27 13.73 -8.78
N GLU A 456 8.08 14.28 -7.88
CA GLU A 456 8.60 13.54 -6.72
C GLU A 456 7.53 13.03 -5.76
N ASN A 457 6.27 13.46 -5.90
CA ASN A 457 5.13 13.00 -5.12
C ASN A 457 4.20 12.02 -5.86
N SER A 458 4.54 11.66 -7.09
CA SER A 458 3.74 10.83 -7.97
C SER A 458 4.49 9.55 -8.32
N PHE A 459 3.76 8.52 -8.73
CA PHE A 459 4.37 7.33 -9.33
C PHE A 459 3.69 6.98 -10.65
N ALA A 460 4.48 6.41 -11.56
CA ALA A 460 3.99 5.99 -12.86
C ALA A 460 3.26 4.65 -12.75
N SER A 461 1.99 4.62 -13.14
CA SER A 461 1.18 3.41 -13.19
C SER A 461 1.12 2.86 -14.61
N PHE A 462 1.43 1.56 -14.75
CA PHE A 462 1.36 0.85 -16.02
C PHE A 462 0.35 -0.29 -15.93
N SER A 463 -0.70 -0.22 -16.75
CA SER A 463 -1.70 -1.28 -16.89
C SER A 463 -1.63 -1.90 -18.28
N ALA A 464 -1.80 -3.22 -18.39
CA ALA A 464 -1.86 -3.91 -19.68
C ALA A 464 -3.02 -3.42 -20.58
N ALA A 465 -4.05 -2.79 -19.99
CA ALA A 465 -5.14 -2.16 -20.72
C ALA A 465 -4.72 -0.83 -21.38
N ASN A 466 -3.71 -0.15 -20.83
CA ASN A 466 -3.18 1.12 -21.34
C ASN A 466 -2.01 0.92 -22.32
N VAL A 467 -1.69 -0.34 -22.65
CA VAL A 467 -0.66 -0.70 -23.64
C VAL A 467 -1.34 -1.15 -24.92
N GLU A 468 -1.15 -0.37 -25.98
CA GLU A 468 -1.57 -0.68 -27.33
C GLU A 468 -0.37 -1.22 -28.11
N VAL A 469 -0.51 -2.42 -28.65
CA VAL A 469 0.51 -3.07 -29.48
C VAL A 469 -0.06 -3.24 -30.88
N THR A 470 0.58 -2.62 -31.84
CA THR A 470 0.27 -2.67 -33.27
C THR A 470 1.45 -3.32 -33.98
N GLY A 471 1.17 -4.16 -34.98
CA GLY A 471 2.21 -4.84 -35.74
C GLY A 471 1.82 -4.94 -37.21
N VAL A 472 2.84 -4.88 -38.08
CA VAL A 472 2.74 -5.23 -39.50
C VAL A 472 3.62 -6.43 -39.77
#